data_AF-A0AAQ3S9Q2-F1
#
_entry.id   AF-A0AAQ3S9Q2-F1
#
_cell.length_a   1.000
_cell.length_b   1.000
_cell.length_c   1.000
_cell.angle_alpha   90.00
_cell.angle_beta   90.00
_cell.angle_gamma   90.00
#
_symmetry.space_group_name_H-M   'P 1'
#
loop_
_entity.id
_entity.type
_entity.pdbx_description
1 polymer ?
#
loop_
_entity_poly.entity_id
_entity_poly.type
_entity_poly.pdbx_seq_one_letter_code
_entity_poly.pdbx_strand_id
1 'polypeptide(L)'
;MLNLDQSLLRFIRLFTPLGVEEEGLQVYVGYLKKVIAMRSKMEFEQLVETMDQRNVNFVGCLTNLFKDIVLAIEENSEILSGLCGEDGIVYAICELQEECDSRGSAILNKYMEYRKLAKLSSEINAHNTSLLAVGGGPEGPDPREVELYLEEILSLMQLGEDYTEFMISKIKGLTSIDPELLPRATKAFRSGSFSKVAQDLTGFYVILEGFFMLENVRKAIRIDEQVPDSLTTSMVDDVFYVLQSCLRRAISTSNISSVVAVLSGASSLLGNEYHEALQQKIRETNLGAKLFFGGVGVQKTGTEIATALNNMDVSSEYVLKLKHEIEEQCAEVFPAPADREKVKSCLTELADSSNAFKQALTAGIEQLVSTIAPRLRPVLDSVGTISYELSEAEYADNEVNDPWVQRLLHSVETNVAWLQPLMTSDNYDTFVHLIVDFIVKRLEVIMMQKRFSQLGGLQLDRDARALVSHFSVMTQRTVRDKFARLTQMATILNLEKVSEILDFWGENSGPMTWRLTPAEVRRVLGLRVDFKPEAIAAVKL
;
A
#
# COMPACT_ATOMS: atom_id res chain seq x y z
N MET A 1 19.57 37.42 26.07
CA MET A 1 20.22 37.62 27.38
C MET A 1 19.16 38.03 28.38
N LEU A 2 18.74 37.10 29.24
CA LEU A 2 18.09 37.47 30.51
C LEU A 2 19.18 38.16 31.35
N ASN A 3 19.31 39.49 31.25
CA ASN A 3 20.17 40.25 32.15
C ASN A 3 19.54 40.20 33.56
N LEU A 4 19.84 39.13 34.29
CA LEU A 4 19.49 38.99 35.69
C LEU A 4 20.08 40.15 36.47
N ASP A 5 19.26 40.77 37.31
CA ASP A 5 19.71 41.78 38.24
C ASP A 5 20.75 41.15 39.18
N GLN A 6 22.00 41.62 39.11
CA GLN A 6 23.11 41.13 39.94
C GLN A 6 22.79 41.21 41.44
N SER A 7 21.90 42.12 41.83
CA SER A 7 21.40 42.28 43.19
C SER A 7 20.56 41.09 43.63
N LEU A 8 19.72 40.55 42.73
CA LEU A 8 18.86 39.40 42.99
C LEU A 8 19.68 38.12 43.13
N LEU A 9 20.66 37.91 42.24
CA LEU A 9 21.60 36.78 42.29
C LEU A 9 22.40 36.76 43.59
N ARG A 10 22.82 37.93 44.08
CA ARG A 10 23.46 38.06 45.39
C ARG A 10 22.54 37.64 46.53
N PHE A 11 21.26 38.00 46.46
CA PHE A 11 20.27 37.68 47.48
C PHE A 11 19.96 36.17 47.53
N ILE A 12 19.84 35.53 46.36
CA ILE A 12 19.58 34.08 46.25
C ILE A 12 20.76 33.26 46.80
N ARG A 13 21.99 33.69 46.55
CA ARG A 13 23.20 33.05 47.11
C ARG A 13 23.31 33.13 48.63
N LEU A 14 22.48 33.93 49.31
CA LEU A 14 22.42 33.98 50.77
C LEU A 14 21.54 32.88 51.37
N PHE A 15 20.68 32.23 50.61
CA PHE A 15 19.79 31.18 51.13
C PHE A 15 20.54 29.89 51.50
N THR A 16 21.57 29.51 50.74
CA THR A 16 22.41 28.33 51.04
C THR A 16 23.18 28.46 52.36
N PRO A 17 23.87 29.59 52.66
CA PRO A 17 24.45 29.79 54.00
C PRO A 17 23.45 29.84 55.15
N LEU A 18 22.17 30.12 54.86
CA LEU A 18 21.10 30.26 55.85
C LEU A 18 20.33 28.95 56.09
N GLY A 19 20.61 27.88 55.33
CA GLY A 19 19.93 26.57 55.46
C GLY A 19 18.45 26.61 55.06
N VAL A 20 18.08 27.52 54.16
CA VAL A 20 16.70 27.72 53.66
C VAL A 20 16.67 27.62 52.13
N GLU A 21 17.33 26.58 51.59
CA GLU A 21 17.53 26.40 50.16
C GLU A 21 16.22 26.19 49.39
N GLU A 22 15.26 25.45 49.95
CA GLU A 22 13.94 25.20 49.33
C GLU A 22 13.14 26.49 49.14
N GLU A 23 13.13 27.38 50.14
CA GLU A 23 12.46 28.68 50.05
C GLU A 23 13.14 29.56 48.99
N GLY A 24 14.48 29.54 48.95
CA GLY A 24 15.28 30.24 47.93
C GLY A 24 14.95 29.77 46.51
N LEU A 25 14.81 28.45 46.32
CA LEU A 25 14.41 27.86 45.05
C LEU A 25 13.01 28.31 44.61
N GLN A 26 12.02 28.25 45.51
CA GLN A 26 10.65 28.68 45.21
C GLN A 26 10.59 30.16 44.83
N VAL A 27 11.28 31.04 45.56
CA VAL A 27 11.33 32.47 45.26
C VAL A 27 12.00 32.72 43.92
N TYR A 28 13.09 32.01 43.61
CA TYR A 28 13.82 32.21 42.37
C TYR A 28 13.05 31.71 41.15
N VAL A 29 12.51 30.49 41.22
CA VAL A 29 11.66 29.93 40.15
C VAL A 29 10.41 30.80 39.96
N GLY A 30 9.81 31.31 41.03
CA GLY A 30 8.71 32.28 40.95
C GLY A 30 9.10 33.60 40.28
N TYR A 31 10.34 34.06 40.42
CA TYR A 31 10.86 35.20 39.66
C TYR A 31 10.99 34.87 38.17
N LEU A 32 11.62 33.74 37.81
CA LEU A 32 11.76 33.30 36.41
C LEU A 32 10.39 33.17 35.73
N LYS A 33 9.43 32.56 36.43
CA LYS A 33 8.03 32.43 36.01
C LYS A 33 7.39 33.77 35.67
N LYS A 34 7.55 34.79 36.55
CA LYS A 34 7.05 36.15 36.30
C LYS A 34 7.70 36.82 35.09
N VAL A 35 9.00 36.63 34.88
CA VAL A 35 9.72 37.21 33.74
C VAL A 35 9.21 36.60 32.43
N ILE A 36 9.09 35.27 32.37
CA ILE A 36 8.54 34.57 31.21
C ILE A 36 7.11 35.01 30.95
N ALA A 37 6.25 35.01 31.98
CA ALA A 37 4.85 35.42 31.87
C ALA A 37 4.69 36.86 31.34
N MET A 38 5.56 37.78 31.76
CA MET A 38 5.55 39.16 31.28
C MET A 38 5.92 39.24 29.80
N ARG A 39 6.99 38.56 29.37
CA ARG A 39 7.44 38.56 27.97
C ARG A 39 6.42 37.88 27.06
N SER A 40 5.96 36.69 27.43
CA SER A 40 4.95 35.95 26.65
C SER A 40 3.66 36.76 26.49
N LYS A 41 3.27 37.53 27.52
CA LYS A 41 2.10 38.39 27.45
C LYS A 41 2.31 39.52 26.44
N MET A 42 3.45 40.20 26.48
CA MET A 42 3.77 41.27 25.53
C MET A 42 3.78 40.75 24.08
N GLU A 43 4.40 39.60 23.84
CA GLU A 43 4.42 39.01 22.51
C GLU A 43 3.03 38.55 22.04
N PHE A 44 2.22 37.99 22.94
CA PHE A 44 0.85 37.61 22.62
C PHE A 44 -0.02 38.83 22.29
N GLU A 45 0.11 39.93 23.04
CA GLU A 45 -0.60 41.18 22.76
C GLU A 45 -0.19 41.76 21.40
N GLN A 46 1.11 41.77 21.08
CA GLN A 46 1.60 42.17 19.76
C GLN A 46 1.05 41.28 18.64
N LEU A 47 1.01 39.96 18.87
CA LEU A 47 0.43 39.03 17.91
C LEU A 47 -1.05 39.34 17.66
N VAL A 48 -1.82 39.61 18.71
CA VAL A 48 -3.24 40.00 18.60
C VAL A 48 -3.42 41.32 17.85
N GLU A 49 -2.56 42.32 18.08
CA GLU A 49 -2.58 43.59 17.34
C GLU A 49 -2.29 43.42 15.84
N THR A 50 -1.48 42.43 15.48
CA THR A 50 -1.17 42.13 14.07
C THR A 50 -2.22 41.27 13.35
N MET A 51 -3.33 40.89 14.01
CA MET A 51 -4.33 39.96 13.44
C MET A 51 -5.04 40.46 12.18
N ASP A 52 -5.13 41.77 12.00
CA ASP A 52 -5.70 42.39 10.80
C ASP A 52 -4.74 42.33 9.60
N GLN A 53 -3.48 41.92 9.81
CA GLN A 53 -2.48 41.72 8.77
C GLN A 53 -2.56 40.30 8.22
N ARG A 54 -2.17 40.11 6.95
CA ARG A 54 -2.27 38.80 6.27
C ARG A 54 -1.40 37.69 6.86
N ASN A 55 -0.33 38.02 7.59
CA ASN A 55 0.67 37.05 8.05
C ASN A 55 0.86 37.09 9.57
N VAL A 56 -0.09 36.50 10.31
CA VAL A 56 0.03 36.34 11.77
C VAL A 56 0.91 35.12 12.07
N ASN A 57 2.02 35.31 12.79
CA ASN A 57 3.00 34.26 13.03
C ASN A 57 2.81 33.56 14.39
N PHE A 58 1.82 32.68 14.49
CA PHE A 58 1.58 31.87 15.69
C PHE A 58 2.76 30.93 16.01
N VAL A 59 3.40 30.36 14.99
CA VAL A 59 4.58 29.49 15.14
C VAL A 59 5.72 30.25 15.83
N GLY A 60 5.99 31.49 15.39
CA GLY A 60 7.01 32.35 15.99
C GLY A 60 6.72 32.71 17.44
N CYS A 61 5.47 33.05 17.77
CA CYS A 61 5.06 33.35 19.14
C CYS A 61 5.22 32.14 20.07
N LEU A 62 4.80 30.94 19.62
CA LEU A 62 5.00 29.72 20.38
C LEU A 62 6.49 29.35 20.52
N THR A 63 7.28 29.58 19.46
CA THR A 63 8.74 29.34 19.46
C THR A 63 9.43 30.19 20.52
N ASN A 64 9.07 31.48 20.59
CA ASN A 64 9.65 32.38 21.58
C ASN A 64 9.30 31.98 23.01
N LEU A 65 8.05 31.57 23.26
CA LEU A 65 7.65 31.04 24.58
C LEU A 65 8.52 29.85 24.98
N PHE A 66 8.65 28.85 24.10
CA PHE A 66 9.47 27.67 24.39
C PHE A 66 10.94 28.03 24.57
N LYS A 67 11.47 28.92 23.74
CA LYS A 67 12.84 29.41 23.86
C LYS A 67 13.09 30.12 25.18
N ASP A 68 12.18 30.99 25.62
CA ASP A 68 12.28 31.70 26.89
C ASP A 68 12.28 30.72 28.08
N ILE A 69 11.43 29.68 28.04
CA ILE A 69 11.40 28.64 29.08
C ILE A 69 12.69 27.81 29.06
N VAL A 70 13.11 27.33 27.88
CA VAL A 70 14.34 26.55 27.71
C VAL A 70 15.54 27.33 28.23
N LEU A 71 15.75 28.57 27.75
CA LEU A 71 16.86 29.42 28.18
C LEU A 71 16.80 29.72 29.68
N ALA A 72 15.61 29.92 30.26
CA ALA A 72 15.49 30.10 31.70
C ALA A 72 15.97 28.87 32.49
N ILE A 73 15.82 27.65 31.96
CA ILE A 73 16.40 26.45 32.58
C ILE A 73 17.90 26.34 32.32
N GLU A 74 18.36 26.59 31.09
CA GLU A 74 19.78 26.40 30.74
C GLU A 74 20.69 27.41 31.45
N GLU A 75 20.36 28.71 31.34
CA GLU A 75 21.16 29.81 31.88
C GLU A 75 21.20 29.81 33.42
N ASN A 76 20.26 29.11 34.07
CA ASN A 76 20.11 29.10 35.53
C ASN A 76 20.38 27.73 36.19
N SER A 77 20.78 26.73 35.41
CA SER A 77 21.03 25.35 35.87
C SER A 77 22.01 25.26 37.05
N GLU A 78 23.10 26.03 37.03
CA GLU A 78 24.08 26.10 38.12
C GLU A 78 23.49 26.67 39.42
N ILE A 79 22.60 27.66 39.30
CA ILE A 79 21.97 28.31 40.46
C ILE A 79 20.90 27.37 41.05
N LEU A 80 20.10 26.74 40.20
CA LEU A 80 19.07 25.78 40.60
C LEU A 80 19.69 24.57 41.32
N SER A 81 20.79 24.04 40.77
CA SER A 81 21.55 22.95 41.39
C SER A 81 22.29 23.36 42.66
N GLY A 82 22.79 24.60 42.73
CA GLY A 82 23.41 25.14 43.94
C GLY A 82 22.44 25.32 45.12
N LEU A 83 21.13 25.38 44.86
CA LEU A 83 20.09 25.46 45.90
C LEU A 83 19.68 24.06 46.35
N CYS A 84 19.07 23.26 45.49
CA CYS A 84 18.49 21.97 45.86
C CYS A 84 19.00 20.80 45.01
N GLY A 85 20.25 20.84 44.53
CA GLY A 85 20.79 19.80 43.67
C GLY A 85 20.02 19.66 42.35
N GLU A 86 20.18 18.53 41.67
CA GLU A 86 19.52 18.29 40.39
C GLU A 86 17.98 18.24 40.52
N ASP A 87 17.44 17.91 41.70
CA ASP A 87 16.01 17.99 42.00
C ASP A 87 15.46 19.42 41.84
N GLY A 88 16.27 20.44 42.17
CA GLY A 88 15.93 21.85 41.97
C GLY A 88 15.73 22.21 40.49
N ILE A 89 16.45 21.54 39.59
CA ILE A 89 16.27 21.71 38.14
C ILE A 89 14.94 21.09 37.70
N VAL A 90 14.61 19.89 38.19
CA VAL A 90 13.34 19.22 37.85
C VAL A 90 12.15 20.01 38.39
N TYR A 91 12.26 20.57 39.60
CA TYR A 91 11.27 21.47 40.17
C TYR A 91 11.04 22.70 39.28
N ALA A 92 12.12 23.37 38.84
CA ALA A 92 12.02 24.52 37.95
C ALA A 92 11.37 24.15 36.60
N ILE A 93 11.73 23.01 36.01
CA ILE A 93 11.11 22.53 34.76
C ILE A 93 9.60 22.34 34.95
N CYS A 94 9.16 21.71 36.05
CA CYS A 94 7.73 21.50 36.34
C CYS A 94 6.99 22.82 36.55
N GLU A 95 7.56 23.76 37.31
CA GLU A 95 6.93 25.05 37.58
C GLU A 95 6.84 25.96 36.36
N LEU A 96 7.88 25.96 35.51
CA LEU A 96 7.86 26.73 34.27
C LEU A 96 6.98 26.07 33.20
N GLN A 97 6.78 24.74 33.27
CA GLN A 97 5.80 24.05 32.42
C GLN A 97 4.37 24.56 32.66
N GLU A 98 4.04 25.06 33.85
CA GLU A 98 2.73 25.69 34.09
C GLU A 98 2.53 26.97 33.26
N GLU A 99 3.60 27.70 32.94
CA GLU A 99 3.51 28.86 32.03
C GLU A 99 3.29 28.41 30.59
N CYS A 100 3.89 27.30 30.17
CA CYS A 100 3.55 26.66 28.89
C CYS A 100 2.07 26.23 28.88
N ASP A 101 1.60 25.59 29.94
CA ASP A 101 0.21 25.17 30.06
C ASP A 101 -0.77 26.34 30.02
N SER A 102 -0.43 27.49 30.60
CA SER A 102 -1.27 28.68 30.53
C SER A 102 -1.17 29.39 29.18
N ARG A 103 0.04 29.79 28.79
CA ARG A 103 0.30 30.67 27.65
C ARG A 103 0.32 29.93 26.33
N GLY A 104 0.94 28.75 26.28
CA GLY A 104 0.90 27.88 25.10
C GLY A 104 -0.52 27.50 24.73
N SER A 105 -1.34 27.11 25.74
CA SER A 105 -2.76 26.84 25.51
C SER A 105 -3.51 28.05 24.96
N ALA A 106 -3.24 29.26 25.48
CA ALA A 106 -3.88 30.47 24.97
C ALA A 106 -3.49 30.77 23.51
N ILE A 107 -2.22 30.57 23.14
CA ILE A 107 -1.72 30.74 21.77
C ILE A 107 -2.42 29.77 20.82
N LEU A 108 -2.48 28.47 21.16
CA LEU A 108 -3.12 27.46 20.32
C LEU A 108 -4.63 27.67 20.20
N ASN A 109 -5.33 27.98 21.31
CA ASN A 109 -6.75 28.32 21.25
C ASN A 109 -7.00 29.52 20.36
N LYS A 110 -6.17 30.55 20.46
CA LYS A 110 -6.31 31.75 19.63
C LYS A 110 -6.06 31.46 18.16
N TYR A 111 -5.11 30.58 17.85
CA TYR A 111 -4.87 30.08 16.50
C TYR A 111 -6.12 29.39 15.93
N MET A 112 -6.70 28.45 16.70
CA MET A 112 -7.90 27.72 16.28
C MET A 112 -9.10 28.64 16.04
N GLU A 113 -9.29 29.67 16.88
CA GLU A 113 -10.30 30.71 16.68
C GLU A 113 -10.03 31.56 15.43
N TYR A 114 -8.78 32.01 15.25
CA TYR A 114 -8.38 32.87 14.14
C TYR A 114 -8.59 32.19 12.79
N ARG A 115 -8.16 30.93 12.66
CA ARG A 115 -8.37 30.09 11.47
C ARG A 115 -9.78 29.50 11.38
N LYS A 116 -10.61 29.67 12.42
CA LYS A 116 -11.99 29.16 12.49
C LYS A 116 -12.07 27.65 12.22
N LEU A 117 -11.12 26.87 12.75
CA LEU A 117 -10.98 25.44 12.44
C LEU A 117 -12.24 24.65 12.77
N ALA A 118 -12.97 25.02 13.82
CA ALA A 118 -14.26 24.40 14.16
C ALA A 118 -15.32 24.57 13.07
N LYS A 119 -15.38 25.76 12.45
CA LYS A 119 -16.30 26.02 11.34
C LYS A 119 -15.88 25.24 10.10
N LEU A 120 -14.59 25.28 9.75
CA LEU A 120 -14.04 24.57 8.60
C LEU A 120 -14.25 23.05 8.71
N SER A 121 -13.98 22.47 9.88
CA SER A 121 -14.24 21.06 10.19
C SER A 121 -15.72 20.69 10.05
N SER A 122 -16.63 21.56 10.53
CA SER A 122 -18.07 21.36 10.36
C SER A 122 -18.51 21.40 8.90
N GLU A 123 -17.93 22.31 8.09
CA GLU A 123 -18.21 22.40 6.65
C GLU A 123 -17.72 21.15 5.92
N ILE A 124 -16.51 20.66 6.23
CA ILE A 124 -15.96 19.41 5.70
C ILE A 124 -16.86 18.22 6.04
N ASN A 125 -17.27 18.08 7.30
CA ASN A 125 -18.10 16.95 7.73
C ASN A 125 -19.49 16.99 7.08
N ALA A 126 -20.07 18.19 6.90
CA ALA A 126 -21.32 18.36 6.17
C ALA A 126 -21.16 17.98 4.69
N HIS A 127 -20.07 18.40 4.05
CA HIS A 127 -19.74 18.04 2.67
C HIS A 127 -19.59 16.53 2.49
N ASN A 128 -18.82 15.86 3.35
CA ASN A 128 -18.65 14.40 3.34
C ASN A 128 -20.00 13.66 3.49
N THR A 129 -20.88 14.15 4.35
CA THR A 129 -22.23 13.57 4.52
C THR A 129 -23.10 13.78 3.28
N SER A 130 -23.03 14.96 2.65
CA SER A 130 -23.78 15.25 1.42
C SER A 130 -23.29 14.46 0.22
N LEU A 131 -22.01 14.11 0.13
CA LEU A 131 -21.47 13.23 -0.91
C LEU A 131 -22.05 11.80 -0.85
N LEU A 132 -22.47 11.36 0.34
CA LEU A 132 -23.16 10.08 0.54
C LEU A 132 -24.66 10.17 0.21
N ALA A 133 -25.20 11.37 -0.01
CA ALA A 133 -26.59 11.62 -0.35
C ALA A 133 -26.75 11.87 -1.87
N VAL A 134 -27.81 11.33 -2.47
CA VAL A 134 -28.09 11.48 -3.91
C VAL A 134 -28.57 12.91 -4.22
N GLY A 135 -27.62 13.81 -4.47
CA GLY A 135 -27.88 15.20 -4.83
C GLY A 135 -26.70 16.07 -4.43
N GLY A 136 -25.86 16.43 -5.42
CA GLY A 136 -24.59 17.14 -5.24
C GLY A 136 -24.63 18.18 -4.12
N GLY A 137 -23.85 17.91 -3.07
CA GLY A 137 -23.76 18.76 -1.89
C GLY A 137 -23.11 20.12 -2.17
N PRO A 138 -23.09 21.02 -1.17
CA PRO A 138 -22.38 22.29 -1.28
C PRO A 138 -20.90 22.07 -1.66
N GLU A 139 -20.35 22.97 -2.49
CA GLU A 139 -18.92 23.00 -2.80
C GLU A 139 -18.14 23.06 -1.48
N GLY A 140 -17.27 22.08 -1.26
CA GLY A 140 -16.41 22.03 -0.08
C GLY A 140 -15.38 23.18 -0.07
N PRO A 141 -14.65 23.36 1.04
CA PRO A 141 -13.56 24.34 1.09
C PRO A 141 -12.48 24.03 0.03
N ASP A 142 -11.76 25.05 -0.44
CA ASP A 142 -10.67 24.86 -1.42
C ASP A 142 -9.55 24.00 -0.78
N PRO A 143 -9.21 22.83 -1.37
CA PRO A 143 -8.13 21.98 -0.85
C PRO A 143 -6.78 22.71 -0.72
N ARG A 144 -6.53 23.75 -1.53
CA ARG A 144 -5.30 24.56 -1.43
C ARG A 144 -5.26 25.42 -0.17
N GLU A 145 -6.40 25.93 0.27
CA GLU A 145 -6.50 26.68 1.52
C GLU A 145 -6.32 25.72 2.71
N VAL A 146 -6.91 24.53 2.64
CA VAL A 146 -6.75 23.48 3.65
C VAL A 146 -5.27 23.06 3.79
N GLU A 147 -4.55 22.92 2.67
CA GLU A 147 -3.12 22.59 2.67
C GLU A 147 -2.28 23.62 3.45
N LEU A 148 -2.54 24.91 3.27
CA LEU A 148 -1.84 25.96 4.02
C LEU A 148 -2.07 25.83 5.53
N TYR A 149 -3.28 25.47 5.95
CA TYR A 149 -3.58 25.24 7.36
C TYR A 149 -2.94 23.96 7.88
N LEU A 150 -2.84 22.90 7.08
CA LEU A 150 -2.14 21.67 7.45
C LEU A 150 -0.67 21.94 7.77
N GLU A 151 0.03 22.68 6.90
CA GLU A 151 1.44 23.04 7.11
C GLU A 151 1.67 23.89 8.38
N GLU A 152 0.77 24.84 8.65
CA GLU A 152 0.81 25.63 9.89
C GLU A 152 0.55 24.76 11.14
N ILE A 153 -0.45 23.87 11.10
CA ILE A 153 -0.77 22.97 12.21
C ILE A 153 0.40 22.03 12.48
N LEU A 154 1.00 21.44 11.43
CA LEU A 154 2.17 20.56 11.56
C LEU A 154 3.34 21.29 12.20
N SER A 155 3.61 22.53 11.79
CA SER A 155 4.65 23.36 12.38
C SER A 155 4.42 23.61 13.88
N LEU A 156 3.18 23.90 14.28
CA LEU A 156 2.81 24.10 15.69
C LEU A 156 2.92 22.80 16.51
N MET A 157 2.50 21.67 15.93
CA MET A 157 2.55 20.36 16.58
C MET A 157 3.98 19.88 16.78
N GLN A 158 4.80 19.90 15.73
CA GLN A 158 6.21 19.49 15.80
C GLN A 158 6.96 20.32 16.84
N LEU A 159 6.74 21.64 16.83
CA LEU A 159 7.35 22.53 17.81
C LEU A 159 6.96 22.18 19.27
N GLY A 160 5.70 21.78 19.50
CA GLY A 160 5.23 21.34 20.81
C GLY A 160 5.83 20.01 21.28
N GLU A 161 5.99 19.06 20.36
CA GLU A 161 6.63 17.78 20.66
C GLU A 161 8.15 17.92 20.83
N ASP A 162 8.84 18.71 20.00
CA ASP A 162 10.27 19.02 20.14
C ASP A 162 10.58 19.64 21.51
N TYR A 163 9.75 20.60 21.94
CA TYR A 163 9.85 21.20 23.27
C TYR A 163 9.66 20.15 24.39
N THR A 164 8.63 19.31 24.26
CA THR A 164 8.32 18.28 25.25
C THR A 164 9.44 17.23 25.35
N GLU A 165 9.94 16.76 24.20
CA GLU A 165 11.03 15.80 24.12
C GLU A 165 12.31 16.39 24.69
N PHE A 166 12.66 17.63 24.32
CA PHE A 166 13.83 18.32 24.84
C PHE A 166 13.79 18.42 26.38
N MET A 167 12.66 18.87 26.95
CA MET A 167 12.52 19.01 28.40
C MET A 167 12.60 17.68 29.13
N ILE A 168 11.93 16.64 28.61
CA ILE A 168 11.99 15.30 29.19
C ILE A 168 13.40 14.70 29.07
N SER A 169 14.07 14.90 27.93
CA SER A 169 15.45 14.47 27.71
C SER A 169 16.40 15.14 28.70
N LYS A 170 16.21 16.43 28.97
CA LYS A 170 16.99 17.17 29.97
C LYS A 170 16.85 16.59 31.37
N ILE A 171 15.64 16.21 31.78
CA ILE A 171 15.41 15.53 33.07
C ILE A 171 16.09 14.16 33.09
N LYS A 172 15.97 13.37 32.01
CA LYS A 172 16.63 12.04 31.90
C LYS A 172 18.15 12.11 31.94
N GLY A 173 18.74 13.23 31.55
CA GLY A 173 20.19 13.46 31.61
C GLY A 173 20.73 13.74 33.03
N LEU A 174 19.85 13.97 34.01
CA LEU A 174 20.23 14.18 35.41
C LEU A 174 20.48 12.82 36.09
N THR A 175 21.48 12.76 36.97
CA THR A 175 22.01 11.52 37.57
C THR A 175 21.65 11.32 39.04
N SER A 176 21.38 12.41 39.75
CA SER A 176 21.20 12.49 41.20
C SER A 176 19.82 13.06 41.54
N ILE A 177 18.78 12.57 40.85
CA ILE A 177 17.38 12.98 41.07
C ILE A 177 16.58 11.91 41.81
N ASP A 178 15.55 12.35 42.54
CA ASP A 178 14.54 11.43 43.08
C ASP A 178 13.84 10.65 41.94
N PRO A 179 13.84 9.30 41.98
CA PRO A 179 13.18 8.46 40.97
C PRO A 179 11.71 8.79 40.70
N GLU A 180 10.98 9.38 41.65
CA GLU A 180 9.56 9.74 41.47
C GLU A 180 9.36 11.04 40.65
N LEU A 181 10.39 11.88 40.53
CA LEU A 181 10.27 13.17 39.86
C LEU A 181 10.16 13.05 38.34
N LEU A 182 10.89 12.12 37.71
CA LEU A 182 10.82 11.91 36.25
C LEU A 182 9.42 11.43 35.80
N PRO A 183 8.79 10.42 36.41
CA PRO A 183 7.41 10.04 36.11
C PRO A 183 6.42 11.18 36.34
N ARG A 184 6.56 11.94 37.43
CA ARG A 184 5.71 13.08 37.74
C ARG A 184 5.83 14.18 36.69
N ALA A 185 7.04 14.56 36.31
CA ALA A 185 7.30 15.56 35.28
C ALA A 185 6.75 15.08 33.93
N THR A 186 7.06 13.86 33.52
CA THR A 186 6.53 13.25 32.28
C THR A 186 5.00 13.32 32.24
N LYS A 187 4.34 13.02 33.36
CA LYS A 187 2.88 13.15 33.50
C LYS A 187 2.42 14.60 33.37
N ALA A 188 3.11 15.57 33.96
CA ALA A 188 2.77 16.98 33.83
C ALA A 188 2.80 17.44 32.36
N PHE A 189 3.85 17.10 31.60
CA PHE A 189 3.93 17.42 30.18
C PHE A 189 2.84 16.72 29.34
N ARG A 190 2.57 15.44 29.60
CA ARG A 190 1.63 14.63 28.79
C ARG A 190 0.15 14.78 29.18
N SER A 191 -0.16 15.42 30.31
CA SER A 191 -1.55 15.60 30.80
C SER A 191 -1.91 17.04 31.16
N GLY A 192 -0.97 17.96 30.99
CA GLY A 192 -1.15 19.39 31.17
C GLY A 192 -2.16 20.01 30.21
N SER A 193 -2.52 21.26 30.47
CA SER A 193 -3.49 21.98 29.63
C SER A 193 -2.99 22.15 28.20
N PHE A 194 -1.70 22.41 28.00
CA PHE A 194 -1.13 22.57 26.66
C PHE A 194 -1.28 21.30 25.84
N SER A 195 -0.97 20.14 26.43
CA SER A 195 -1.11 18.85 25.77
C SER A 195 -2.56 18.54 25.37
N LYS A 196 -3.55 18.90 26.20
CA LYS A 196 -4.97 18.75 25.85
C LYS A 196 -5.36 19.61 24.66
N VAL A 197 -4.96 20.89 24.64
CA VAL A 197 -5.25 21.78 23.51
C VAL A 197 -4.51 21.34 22.24
N ALA A 198 -3.29 20.80 22.37
CA ALA A 198 -2.56 20.21 21.25
C ALA A 198 -3.26 18.94 20.70
N GLN A 199 -3.88 18.13 21.57
CA GLN A 199 -4.71 16.99 21.15
C GLN A 199 -5.98 17.47 20.43
N ASP A 200 -6.64 18.54 20.89
CA ASP A 200 -7.78 19.13 20.20
C ASP A 200 -7.38 19.64 18.80
N LEU A 201 -6.22 20.29 18.69
CA LEU A 201 -5.65 20.72 17.41
C LEU A 201 -5.35 19.54 16.48
N THR A 202 -4.84 18.44 17.03
CA THR A 202 -4.63 17.17 16.30
C THR A 202 -5.97 16.63 15.76
N GLY A 203 -7.05 16.76 16.54
CA GLY A 203 -8.39 16.38 16.11
C GLY A 203 -8.85 17.14 14.86
N PHE A 204 -8.57 18.45 14.80
CA PHE A 204 -8.81 19.24 13.59
C PHE A 204 -7.91 18.80 12.43
N TYR A 205 -6.61 18.62 12.68
CA TYR A 205 -5.65 18.14 11.68
C TYR A 205 -6.16 16.88 10.96
N VAL A 206 -6.59 15.85 11.70
CA VAL A 206 -7.07 14.59 11.12
C VAL A 206 -8.25 14.79 10.17
N ILE A 207 -9.17 15.69 10.50
CA ILE A 207 -10.34 15.99 9.66
C ILE A 207 -9.91 16.71 8.38
N LEU A 208 -9.02 17.70 8.51
CA LEU A 208 -8.50 18.48 7.38
C LEU A 208 -7.65 17.59 6.44
N GLU A 209 -6.76 16.77 6.99
CA GLU A 209 -5.88 15.87 6.22
C GLU A 209 -6.71 14.81 5.49
N GLY A 210 -7.72 14.23 6.16
CA GLY A 210 -8.64 13.28 5.52
C GLY A 210 -9.40 13.89 4.35
N PHE A 211 -9.89 15.12 4.48
CA PHE A 211 -10.53 15.86 3.38
C PHE A 211 -9.57 16.17 2.24
N PHE A 212 -8.39 16.70 2.57
CA PHE A 212 -7.35 17.02 1.58
C PHE A 212 -6.97 15.78 0.77
N MET A 213 -6.74 14.65 1.45
CA MET A 213 -6.38 13.38 0.82
C MET A 213 -7.49 12.89 -0.13
N LEU A 214 -8.74 12.86 0.34
CA LEU A 214 -9.90 12.43 -0.45
C LEU A 214 -10.05 13.27 -1.74
N GLU A 215 -10.06 14.60 -1.62
CA GLU A 215 -10.31 15.48 -2.75
C GLU A 215 -9.15 15.47 -3.76
N ASN A 216 -7.90 15.35 -3.31
CA ASN A 216 -6.76 15.23 -4.21
C ASN A 216 -6.72 13.86 -4.91
N VAL A 217 -7.08 12.76 -4.24
CA VAL A 217 -7.21 11.45 -4.90
C VAL A 217 -8.31 11.47 -5.95
N ARG A 218 -9.49 12.04 -5.64
CA ARG A 218 -10.59 12.20 -6.63
C ARG A 218 -10.19 13.08 -7.80
N LYS A 219 -9.43 14.14 -7.53
CA LYS A 219 -8.88 15.01 -8.58
C LYS A 219 -7.92 14.24 -9.48
N ALA A 220 -6.98 13.49 -8.91
CA ALA A 220 -6.04 12.64 -9.65
C ALA A 220 -6.76 11.63 -10.55
N ILE A 221 -7.81 10.98 -10.05
CA ILE A 221 -8.65 10.06 -10.84
C ILE A 221 -9.37 10.80 -11.99
N ARG A 222 -9.85 12.03 -11.75
CA ARG A 222 -10.60 12.80 -12.76
C ARG A 222 -9.73 13.36 -13.88
N ILE A 223 -8.49 13.75 -13.57
CA ILE A 223 -7.53 14.31 -14.54
C ILE A 223 -6.62 13.23 -15.14
N ASP A 224 -6.97 11.96 -14.95
CA ASP A 224 -6.19 10.81 -15.40
C ASP A 224 -5.83 10.90 -16.89
N GLU A 225 -4.53 10.81 -17.18
CA GLU A 225 -3.98 10.94 -18.53
C GLU A 225 -3.12 9.73 -18.92
N GLN A 226 -3.15 9.36 -20.19
CA GLN A 226 -2.26 8.34 -20.73
C GLN A 226 -0.84 8.93 -20.83
N VAL A 227 0.11 8.30 -20.15
CA VAL A 227 1.51 8.74 -20.17
C VAL A 227 2.20 8.16 -21.42
N PRO A 228 2.88 8.98 -22.25
CA PRO A 228 3.66 8.48 -23.38
C PRO A 228 4.71 7.48 -22.94
N ASP A 229 4.89 6.41 -23.70
CA ASP A 229 5.85 5.33 -23.43
C ASP A 229 5.66 4.59 -22.09
N SER A 230 4.54 4.82 -21.38
CA SER A 230 4.16 4.09 -20.18
C SER A 230 3.04 3.08 -20.44
N LEU A 231 3.09 1.99 -19.68
CA LEU A 231 2.05 0.95 -19.64
C LEU A 231 0.89 1.30 -18.68
N THR A 232 1.06 2.34 -17.87
CA THR A 232 0.07 2.85 -16.91
C THR A 232 -0.36 4.27 -17.25
N THR A 233 -1.38 4.75 -16.54
CA THR A 233 -1.79 6.16 -16.59
C THR A 233 -1.21 6.97 -15.42
N SER A 234 -1.26 8.30 -15.51
CA SER A 234 -0.75 9.21 -14.46
C SER A 234 -1.44 9.00 -13.11
N MET A 235 -2.72 8.57 -13.12
CA MET A 235 -3.50 8.31 -11.91
C MET A 235 -2.82 7.38 -10.92
N VAL A 236 -2.02 6.40 -11.37
CA VAL A 236 -1.30 5.51 -10.45
C VAL A 236 -0.28 6.31 -9.64
N ASP A 237 0.64 6.99 -10.31
CA ASP A 237 1.68 7.77 -9.61
C ASP A 237 1.08 8.93 -8.80
N ASP A 238 0.08 9.64 -9.35
CA ASP A 238 -0.55 10.78 -8.69
C ASP A 238 -1.28 10.39 -7.40
N VAL A 239 -2.04 9.29 -7.40
CA VAL A 239 -2.76 8.82 -6.20
C VAL A 239 -1.77 8.38 -5.13
N PHE A 240 -0.76 7.58 -5.48
CA PHE A 240 0.22 7.12 -4.50
C PHE A 240 1.12 8.23 -3.98
N TYR A 241 1.41 9.25 -4.78
CA TYR A 241 2.10 10.46 -4.32
C TYR A 241 1.29 11.21 -3.26
N VAL A 242 -0.02 11.40 -3.48
CA VAL A 242 -0.91 12.05 -2.51
C VAL A 242 -0.96 11.24 -1.21
N LEU A 243 -1.17 9.92 -1.29
CA LEU A 243 -1.22 9.06 -0.11
C LEU A 243 0.10 9.09 0.67
N GLN A 244 1.24 8.99 -0.03
CA GLN A 244 2.56 9.06 0.58
C GLN A 244 2.78 10.40 1.30
N SER A 245 2.44 11.52 0.65
CA SER A 245 2.57 12.85 1.23
C SER A 245 1.74 12.99 2.52
N CYS A 246 0.47 12.59 2.48
CA CYS A 246 -0.44 12.69 3.63
C CYS A 246 0.03 11.81 4.81
N LEU A 247 0.49 10.59 4.53
CA LEU A 247 0.97 9.67 5.56
C LEU A 247 2.29 10.13 6.19
N ARG A 248 3.22 10.68 5.40
CA ARG A 248 4.45 11.30 5.91
C ARG A 248 4.15 12.49 6.81
N ARG A 249 3.22 13.37 6.40
CA ARG A 249 2.76 14.49 7.24
C ARG A 249 2.13 14.01 8.54
N ALA A 250 1.31 12.96 8.48
CA ALA A 250 0.73 12.37 9.68
C ALA A 250 1.80 11.84 10.65
N ILE A 251 2.88 11.23 10.14
CA ILE A 251 4.02 10.80 10.97
C ILE A 251 4.71 12.00 11.63
N SER A 252 4.90 13.10 10.90
CA SER A 252 5.47 14.35 11.44
C SER A 252 4.63 14.98 12.54
N THR A 253 3.37 14.57 12.75
CA THR A 253 2.61 14.99 13.93
C THR A 253 3.14 14.42 15.24
N SER A 254 4.00 13.38 15.17
CA SER A 254 4.47 12.58 16.32
C SER A 254 3.32 12.06 17.21
N ASN A 255 2.11 11.94 16.65
CA ASN A 255 0.92 11.48 17.34
C ASN A 255 0.38 10.21 16.69
N ILE A 256 0.44 9.11 17.43
CA ILE A 256 0.04 7.78 16.93
C ILE A 256 -1.43 7.72 16.50
N SER A 257 -2.32 8.43 17.19
CA SER A 257 -3.75 8.45 16.88
C SER A 257 -4.01 9.15 15.54
N SER A 258 -3.24 10.19 15.23
CA SER A 258 -3.29 10.89 13.95
C SER A 258 -2.85 9.97 12.81
N VAL A 259 -1.70 9.31 12.96
CA VAL A 259 -1.16 8.35 11.99
C VAL A 259 -2.15 7.23 11.70
N VAL A 260 -2.72 6.63 12.75
CA VAL A 260 -3.73 5.57 12.63
C VAL A 260 -4.98 6.06 11.88
N ALA A 261 -5.49 7.24 12.21
CA ALA A 261 -6.67 7.79 11.56
C ALA A 261 -6.45 8.07 10.06
N VAL A 262 -5.30 8.68 9.71
CA VAL A 262 -4.96 8.96 8.30
C VAL A 262 -4.67 7.67 7.53
N LEU A 263 -4.01 6.68 8.14
CA LEU A 263 -3.79 5.35 7.55
C LEU A 263 -5.10 4.60 7.24
N SER A 264 -6.04 4.58 8.19
CA SER A 264 -7.35 3.99 7.96
C SER A 264 -8.12 4.74 6.88
N GLY A 265 -7.99 6.07 6.82
CA GLY A 265 -8.53 6.89 5.73
C GLY A 265 -7.95 6.50 4.36
N ALA A 266 -6.63 6.37 4.26
CA ALA A 266 -5.94 5.95 3.04
C ALA A 266 -6.36 4.54 2.59
N SER A 267 -6.49 3.61 3.54
CA SER A 267 -6.94 2.24 3.28
C SER A 267 -8.38 2.20 2.76
N SER A 268 -9.27 3.02 3.34
CA SER A 268 -10.65 3.18 2.88
C SER A 268 -10.71 3.75 1.45
N LEU A 269 -9.94 4.80 1.15
CA LEU A 269 -9.88 5.40 -0.19
C LEU A 269 -9.39 4.41 -1.25
N LEU A 270 -8.38 3.61 -0.92
CA LEU A 270 -7.86 2.57 -1.81
C LEU A 270 -8.87 1.45 -2.03
N GLY A 271 -9.57 1.03 -0.98
CA GLY A 271 -10.58 -0.03 -1.04
C GLY A 271 -11.89 0.37 -1.73
N ASN A 272 -12.19 1.67 -1.80
CA ASN A 272 -13.44 2.21 -2.33
C ASN A 272 -13.21 2.98 -3.64
N GLU A 273 -13.05 4.31 -3.59
CA GLU A 273 -13.01 5.18 -4.77
C GLU A 273 -11.94 4.78 -5.78
N TYR A 274 -10.74 4.45 -5.31
CA TYR A 274 -9.65 4.06 -6.20
C TYR A 274 -9.90 2.68 -6.81
N HIS A 275 -10.36 1.72 -6.00
CA HIS A 275 -10.74 0.39 -6.49
C HIS A 275 -11.82 0.45 -7.56
N GLU A 276 -12.85 1.28 -7.34
CA GLU A 276 -13.94 1.49 -8.30
C GLU A 276 -13.42 2.13 -9.59
N ALA A 277 -12.57 3.15 -9.50
CA ALA A 277 -11.96 3.79 -10.67
C ALA A 277 -11.13 2.81 -11.51
N LEU A 278 -10.37 1.93 -10.87
CA LEU A 278 -9.63 0.87 -11.54
C LEU A 278 -10.57 -0.13 -12.24
N GLN A 279 -11.64 -0.57 -11.56
CA GLN A 279 -12.57 -1.56 -12.11
C GLN A 279 -13.47 -1.01 -13.20
N GLN A 280 -13.85 0.27 -13.15
CA GLN A 280 -14.80 0.86 -14.08
C GLN A 280 -14.35 0.70 -15.54
N LYS A 281 -13.03 0.81 -15.78
CA LYS A 281 -12.43 0.65 -17.12
C LYS A 281 -12.47 -0.79 -17.65
N ILE A 282 -12.60 -1.80 -16.78
CA ILE A 282 -12.64 -3.23 -17.16
C ILE A 282 -14.08 -3.70 -17.39
N ARG A 283 -15.08 -3.04 -16.79
CA ARG A 283 -16.52 -3.39 -16.89
C ARG A 283 -17.13 -3.00 -18.26
N GLU A 284 -16.42 -3.27 -19.33
CA GLU A 284 -16.84 -2.96 -20.69
C GLU A 284 -17.87 -3.99 -21.18
N THR A 285 -19.06 -3.51 -21.55
CA THR A 285 -20.11 -4.37 -22.10
C THR A 285 -19.77 -4.78 -23.54
N ASN A 286 -20.06 -6.03 -23.90
CA ASN A 286 -19.77 -6.60 -25.22
C ASN A 286 -18.28 -6.53 -25.62
N LEU A 287 -17.39 -6.75 -24.66
CA LEU A 287 -15.95 -6.63 -24.84
C LEU A 287 -15.41 -7.32 -26.11
N GLY A 288 -15.80 -8.57 -26.36
CA GLY A 288 -15.36 -9.32 -27.53
C GLY A 288 -15.77 -8.69 -28.87
N ALA A 289 -16.90 -8.00 -28.93
CA ALA A 289 -17.32 -7.28 -30.13
C ALA A 289 -16.40 -6.09 -30.41
N LYS A 290 -16.07 -5.31 -29.37
CA LYS A 290 -15.21 -4.14 -29.47
C LYS A 290 -13.75 -4.48 -29.76
N LEU A 291 -13.23 -5.56 -29.16
CA LEU A 291 -11.85 -6.02 -29.36
C LEU A 291 -11.57 -6.66 -30.71
N PHE A 292 -12.59 -7.14 -31.44
CA PHE A 292 -12.33 -7.90 -32.66
C PHE A 292 -13.11 -7.45 -33.89
N PHE A 293 -14.18 -6.68 -33.73
CA PHE A 293 -15.07 -6.29 -34.83
C PHE A 293 -15.27 -4.77 -34.93
N GLY A 294 -14.61 -3.98 -34.06
CA GLY A 294 -14.77 -2.51 -33.96
C GLY A 294 -13.94 -1.66 -34.92
N GLY A 295 -13.27 -2.25 -35.93
CA GLY A 295 -12.39 -1.52 -36.85
C GLY A 295 -11.28 -0.74 -36.13
N VAL A 296 -11.16 0.57 -36.37
CA VAL A 296 -10.15 1.44 -35.72
C VAL A 296 -10.37 1.53 -34.19
N GLY A 297 -11.59 1.32 -33.70
CA GLY A 297 -11.90 1.33 -32.26
C GLY A 297 -11.36 0.13 -31.48
N VAL A 298 -10.94 -0.94 -32.17
CA VAL A 298 -10.33 -2.13 -31.56
C VAL A 298 -9.06 -1.78 -30.80
N GLN A 299 -8.14 -1.07 -31.46
CA GLN A 299 -6.83 -0.75 -30.88
C GLN A 299 -6.98 0.13 -29.65
N LYS A 300 -7.84 1.16 -29.73
CA LYS A 300 -8.14 2.03 -28.59
C LYS A 300 -8.71 1.25 -27.40
N THR A 301 -9.72 0.41 -27.64
CA THR A 301 -10.35 -0.41 -26.57
C THR A 301 -9.35 -1.39 -25.96
N GLY A 302 -8.52 -2.01 -26.80
CA GLY A 302 -7.47 -2.94 -26.36
C GLY A 302 -6.43 -2.26 -25.48
N THR A 303 -5.95 -1.08 -25.89
CA THR A 303 -5.04 -0.25 -25.07
C THR A 303 -5.69 0.12 -23.74
N GLU A 304 -6.92 0.64 -23.75
CA GLU A 304 -7.61 1.08 -22.51
C GLU A 304 -7.72 -0.05 -21.48
N ILE A 305 -8.03 -1.27 -21.92
CA ILE A 305 -8.17 -2.43 -21.03
C ILE A 305 -6.82 -2.94 -20.56
N ALA A 306 -5.84 -3.03 -21.46
CA ALA A 306 -4.49 -3.43 -21.09
C ALA A 306 -3.91 -2.45 -20.05
N THR A 307 -4.06 -1.14 -20.28
CA THR A 307 -3.66 -0.10 -19.32
C THR A 307 -4.43 -0.23 -18.00
N ALA A 308 -5.73 -0.52 -18.00
CA ALA A 308 -6.48 -0.73 -16.75
C ALA A 308 -5.96 -1.92 -15.94
N LEU A 309 -5.64 -3.04 -16.61
CA LEU A 309 -5.02 -4.21 -15.97
C LEU A 309 -3.63 -3.86 -15.43
N ASN A 310 -2.81 -3.13 -16.18
CA ASN A 310 -1.49 -2.68 -15.73
C ASN A 310 -1.59 -1.74 -14.53
N ASN A 311 -2.56 -0.82 -14.53
CA ASN A 311 -2.81 0.06 -13.40
C ASN A 311 -3.12 -0.77 -12.13
N MET A 312 -3.95 -1.81 -12.21
CA MET A 312 -4.23 -2.68 -11.05
C MET A 312 -2.98 -3.43 -10.57
N ASP A 313 -2.19 -3.95 -11.50
CA ASP A 313 -0.95 -4.67 -11.22
C ASP A 313 0.06 -3.78 -10.48
N VAL A 314 0.42 -2.64 -11.08
CA VAL A 314 1.38 -1.67 -10.51
C VAL A 314 0.86 -1.08 -9.20
N SER A 315 -0.44 -0.78 -9.11
CA SER A 315 -1.06 -0.32 -7.86
C SER A 315 -0.91 -1.35 -6.74
N SER A 316 -1.05 -2.64 -7.05
CA SER A 316 -0.90 -3.69 -6.06
C SER A 316 0.51 -3.74 -5.47
N GLU A 317 1.54 -3.45 -6.28
CA GLU A 317 2.92 -3.30 -5.80
C GLU A 317 3.13 -2.01 -5.02
N TYR A 318 2.58 -0.89 -5.50
CA TYR A 318 2.73 0.42 -4.87
C TYR A 318 2.11 0.44 -3.47
N VAL A 319 0.98 -0.25 -3.24
CA VAL A 319 0.43 -0.46 -1.89
C VAL A 319 1.47 -1.10 -0.96
N LEU A 320 2.17 -2.13 -1.43
CA LEU A 320 3.15 -2.86 -0.60
C LEU A 320 4.41 -2.03 -0.36
N LYS A 321 4.86 -1.25 -1.36
CA LYS A 321 5.97 -0.30 -1.22
C LYS A 321 5.63 0.80 -0.22
N LEU A 322 4.46 1.42 -0.35
CA LEU A 322 3.95 2.44 0.57
C LEU A 322 3.84 1.88 1.99
N LYS A 323 3.28 0.67 2.14
CA LYS A 323 3.22 -0.01 3.44
C LYS A 323 4.61 -0.11 4.08
N HIS A 324 5.59 -0.67 3.37
CA HIS A 324 6.94 -0.88 3.91
C HIS A 324 7.58 0.45 4.33
N GLU A 325 7.47 1.47 3.47
CA GLU A 325 8.03 2.80 3.75
C GLU A 325 7.42 3.43 5.00
N ILE A 326 6.09 3.36 5.16
CA ILE A 326 5.41 3.92 6.32
C ILE A 326 5.69 3.09 7.58
N GLU A 327 5.83 1.77 7.47
CA GLU A 327 6.24 0.91 8.58
C GLU A 327 7.63 1.27 9.12
N GLU A 328 8.58 1.50 8.22
CA GLU A 328 9.95 1.91 8.55
C GLU A 328 9.98 3.26 9.25
N GLN A 329 9.34 4.28 8.68
CA GLN A 329 9.28 5.62 9.30
C GLN A 329 8.55 5.61 10.65
N CYS A 330 7.45 4.86 10.78
CA CYS A 330 6.76 4.72 12.07
C CYS A 330 7.63 4.02 13.11
N ALA A 331 8.46 3.06 12.72
CA ALA A 331 9.35 2.36 13.66
C ALA A 331 10.44 3.27 14.24
N GLU A 332 10.89 4.26 13.47
CA GLU A 332 11.84 5.30 13.91
C GLU A 332 11.20 6.29 14.88
N VAL A 333 10.01 6.81 14.55
CA VAL A 333 9.31 7.84 15.36
C VAL A 333 8.62 7.24 16.59
N PHE A 334 8.08 6.02 16.50
CA PHE A 334 7.33 5.35 17.57
C PHE A 334 8.04 4.06 18.03
N PRO A 335 9.00 4.16 18.97
CA PRO A 335 9.75 2.99 19.44
C PRO A 335 8.92 2.06 20.36
N ALA A 336 7.81 2.55 20.93
CA ALA A 336 7.01 1.80 21.88
C ALA A 336 6.30 0.60 21.20
N PRO A 337 6.39 -0.63 21.77
CA PRO A 337 5.78 -1.81 21.16
C PRO A 337 4.26 -1.70 20.95
N ALA A 338 3.55 -1.06 21.88
CA ALA A 338 2.10 -0.89 21.79
C ALA A 338 1.68 0.01 20.61
N ASP A 339 2.49 1.00 20.26
CA ASP A 339 2.22 1.90 19.14
C ASP A 339 2.54 1.22 17.80
N ARG A 340 3.64 0.46 17.76
CA ARG A 340 3.99 -0.37 16.59
C ARG A 340 2.90 -1.37 16.24
N GLU A 341 2.29 -2.03 17.23
CA GLU A 341 1.19 -2.98 16.97
C GLU A 341 -0.06 -2.29 16.41
N LYS A 342 -0.40 -1.07 16.87
CA LYS A 342 -1.53 -0.31 16.30
C LYS A 342 -1.30 0.04 14.83
N VAL A 343 -0.12 0.56 14.50
CA VAL A 343 0.25 0.90 13.12
C VAL A 343 0.23 -0.35 12.23
N LYS A 344 0.81 -1.45 12.72
CA LYS A 344 0.86 -2.72 11.99
C LYS A 344 -0.54 -3.26 11.67
N SER A 345 -1.51 -3.10 12.56
CA SER A 345 -2.91 -3.45 12.29
C SER A 345 -3.46 -2.67 11.10
N CYS A 346 -3.32 -1.34 11.08
CA CYS A 346 -3.77 -0.49 9.97
C CYS A 346 -3.03 -0.77 8.66
N LEU A 347 -1.71 -1.03 8.73
CA LEU A 347 -0.91 -1.41 7.58
C LEU A 347 -1.29 -2.79 7.00
N THR A 348 -1.93 -3.64 7.80
CA THR A 348 -2.49 -4.90 7.30
C THR A 348 -3.76 -4.63 6.50
N GLU A 349 -4.64 -3.74 6.97
CA GLU A 349 -5.82 -3.29 6.20
C GLU A 349 -5.41 -2.63 4.88
N LEU A 350 -4.35 -1.82 4.89
CA LEU A 350 -3.77 -1.24 3.68
C LEU A 350 -3.30 -2.34 2.70
N ALA A 351 -2.65 -3.38 3.21
CA ALA A 351 -2.20 -4.52 2.40
C ALA A 351 -3.36 -5.32 1.81
N ASP A 352 -4.51 -5.37 2.47
CA ASP A 352 -5.71 -6.05 1.95
C ASP A 352 -6.21 -5.37 0.67
N SER A 353 -6.02 -4.06 0.49
CA SER A 353 -6.29 -3.39 -0.79
C SER A 353 -5.43 -3.94 -1.94
N SER A 354 -4.17 -4.30 -1.68
CA SER A 354 -3.30 -4.96 -2.69
C SER A 354 -3.89 -6.30 -3.11
N ASN A 355 -4.37 -7.09 -2.15
CA ASN A 355 -5.02 -8.38 -2.43
C ASN A 355 -6.31 -8.18 -3.25
N ALA A 356 -7.11 -7.17 -2.93
CA ALA A 356 -8.31 -6.82 -3.69
C ALA A 356 -7.98 -6.42 -5.14
N PHE A 357 -6.92 -5.62 -5.37
CA PHE A 357 -6.47 -5.27 -6.72
C PHE A 357 -6.01 -6.50 -7.50
N LYS A 358 -5.26 -7.42 -6.88
CA LYS A 358 -4.83 -8.67 -7.52
C LYS A 358 -6.00 -9.59 -7.88
N GLN A 359 -7.02 -9.66 -7.04
CA GLN A 359 -8.24 -10.42 -7.35
C GLN A 359 -9.00 -9.80 -8.53
N ALA A 360 -9.17 -8.47 -8.52
CA ALA A 360 -9.81 -7.75 -9.63
C ALA A 360 -9.03 -7.89 -10.94
N LEU A 361 -7.70 -7.81 -10.88
CA LEU A 361 -6.80 -8.05 -12.01
C LEU A 361 -6.99 -9.46 -12.57
N THR A 362 -6.97 -10.49 -11.71
CA THR A 362 -7.15 -11.88 -12.13
C THR A 362 -8.49 -12.07 -12.84
N ALA A 363 -9.57 -11.54 -12.27
CA ALA A 363 -10.90 -11.58 -12.88
C ALA A 363 -10.94 -10.83 -14.23
N GLY A 364 -10.26 -9.70 -14.34
CA GLY A 364 -10.15 -8.93 -15.59
C GLY A 364 -9.39 -9.69 -16.69
N ILE A 365 -8.28 -10.36 -16.36
CA ILE A 365 -7.55 -11.21 -17.32
C ILE A 365 -8.41 -12.41 -17.72
N GLU A 366 -9.10 -13.07 -16.78
CA GLU A 366 -10.02 -14.17 -17.09
C GLU A 366 -11.15 -13.72 -18.03
N GLN A 367 -11.71 -12.53 -17.81
CA GLN A 367 -12.69 -11.93 -18.70
C GLN A 367 -12.10 -11.71 -20.10
N LEU A 368 -10.87 -11.19 -20.21
CA LEU A 368 -10.20 -11.01 -21.50
C LEU A 368 -10.00 -12.36 -22.22
N VAL A 369 -9.54 -13.40 -21.52
CA VAL A 369 -9.41 -14.77 -22.05
C VAL A 369 -10.76 -15.31 -22.52
N SER A 370 -11.83 -15.05 -21.77
CA SER A 370 -13.19 -15.48 -22.14
C SER A 370 -13.67 -14.89 -23.47
N THR A 371 -13.13 -13.73 -23.88
CA THR A 371 -13.44 -13.14 -25.19
C THR A 371 -12.64 -13.76 -26.34
N ILE A 372 -11.47 -14.34 -26.05
CA ILE A 372 -10.58 -14.96 -27.04
C ILE A 372 -10.91 -16.45 -27.22
N ALA A 373 -11.28 -17.14 -26.15
CA ALA A 373 -11.58 -18.57 -26.16
C ALA A 373 -12.57 -19.00 -27.27
N PRO A 374 -13.69 -18.27 -27.55
CA PRO A 374 -14.59 -18.59 -28.66
C PRO A 374 -13.95 -18.53 -30.04
N ARG A 375 -12.88 -17.75 -30.22
CA ARG A 375 -12.16 -17.62 -31.51
C ARG A 375 -11.20 -18.78 -31.74
N LEU A 376 -10.63 -19.32 -30.67
CA LEU A 376 -9.75 -20.49 -30.71
C LEU A 376 -10.54 -21.81 -30.81
N ARG A 377 -11.78 -21.82 -30.31
CA ARG A 377 -12.61 -23.02 -30.21
C ARG A 377 -12.86 -23.74 -31.54
N PRO A 378 -13.16 -23.09 -32.68
CA PRO A 378 -13.34 -23.78 -33.95
C PRO A 378 -12.08 -24.54 -34.41
N VAL A 379 -10.90 -23.97 -34.19
CA VAL A 379 -9.62 -24.63 -34.52
C VAL A 379 -9.41 -25.85 -33.63
N LEU A 380 -9.65 -25.71 -32.32
CA LEU A 380 -9.59 -26.82 -31.37
C LEU A 380 -10.61 -27.92 -31.70
N ASP A 381 -11.85 -27.56 -32.06
CA ASP A 381 -12.90 -28.51 -32.39
C ASP A 381 -12.58 -29.29 -33.68
N SER A 382 -11.87 -28.66 -34.64
CA SER A 382 -11.39 -29.34 -35.84
C SER A 382 -10.36 -30.44 -35.54
N VAL A 383 -9.64 -30.36 -34.41
CA VAL A 383 -8.74 -31.44 -33.97
C VAL A 383 -9.52 -32.74 -33.75
N GLY A 384 -10.80 -32.66 -33.38
CA GLY A 384 -11.69 -33.80 -33.22
C GLY A 384 -11.76 -34.71 -34.45
N THR A 385 -11.69 -34.15 -35.67
CA THR A 385 -11.83 -34.90 -36.92
C THR A 385 -10.52 -35.51 -37.43
N ILE A 386 -9.39 -35.23 -36.78
CA ILE A 386 -8.07 -35.70 -37.21
C ILE A 386 -7.81 -37.11 -36.67
N SER A 387 -7.45 -38.05 -37.54
CA SER A 387 -7.13 -39.43 -37.13
C SER A 387 -5.76 -39.50 -36.47
N TYR A 388 -5.65 -40.35 -35.44
CA TYR A 388 -4.37 -40.81 -34.86
C TYR A 388 -4.19 -42.34 -35.04
N GLU A 389 -5.07 -42.97 -35.80
CA GLU A 389 -4.86 -44.30 -36.36
C GLU A 389 -4.16 -44.08 -37.71
N LEU A 390 -2.82 -44.11 -37.71
CA LEU A 390 -1.98 -43.68 -38.82
C LEU A 390 -1.22 -44.87 -39.40
N SER A 391 -1.15 -44.92 -40.72
CA SER A 391 -0.17 -45.71 -41.47
C SER A 391 1.17 -44.96 -41.60
N GLU A 392 2.22 -45.67 -42.04
CA GLU A 392 3.53 -45.05 -42.30
C GLU A 392 3.43 -43.92 -43.35
N ALA A 393 2.61 -44.10 -44.38
CA ALA A 393 2.42 -43.08 -45.42
C ALA A 393 1.71 -41.81 -44.88
N GLU A 394 0.69 -41.98 -44.04
CA GLU A 394 -0.01 -40.85 -43.41
C GLU A 394 0.86 -40.15 -42.36
N TYR A 395 1.66 -40.91 -41.59
CA TYR A 395 2.63 -40.32 -40.66
C TYR A 395 3.69 -39.51 -41.40
N ALA A 396 4.23 -40.05 -42.50
CA ALA A 396 5.19 -39.35 -43.35
C ALA A 396 4.60 -38.06 -43.97
N ASP A 397 3.35 -38.10 -44.45
CA ASP A 397 2.66 -36.92 -44.96
C ASP A 397 2.47 -35.85 -43.88
N ASN A 398 2.06 -36.25 -42.67
CA ASN A 398 1.92 -35.33 -41.53
C ASN A 398 3.23 -34.67 -41.11
N GLU A 399 4.41 -35.26 -41.36
CA GLU A 399 5.71 -34.62 -41.08
C GLU A 399 5.95 -33.39 -41.96
N VAL A 400 5.45 -33.45 -43.19
CA VAL A 400 5.58 -32.36 -44.17
C VAL A 400 4.41 -31.40 -44.05
N ASN A 401 3.21 -31.93 -43.88
CA ASN A 401 1.94 -31.21 -43.86
C ASN A 401 1.33 -31.30 -42.46
N ASP A 402 1.67 -30.36 -41.58
CA ASP A 402 1.14 -30.36 -40.22
C ASP A 402 -0.41 -30.32 -40.21
N PRO A 403 -1.07 -31.26 -39.52
CA PRO A 403 -2.51 -31.42 -39.62
C PRO A 403 -3.31 -30.37 -38.84
N TRP A 404 -2.76 -29.79 -37.76
CA TRP A 404 -3.49 -28.82 -36.93
C TRP A 404 -2.65 -27.92 -36.01
N VAL A 405 -1.48 -28.37 -35.54
CA VAL A 405 -0.68 -27.64 -34.55
C VAL A 405 -0.31 -26.26 -35.07
N GLN A 406 0.23 -26.15 -36.28
CA GLN A 406 0.61 -24.88 -36.90
C GLN A 406 -0.59 -23.94 -37.08
N ARG A 407 -1.76 -24.49 -37.43
CA ARG A 407 -3.01 -23.72 -37.54
C ARG A 407 -3.45 -23.17 -36.18
N LEU A 408 -3.33 -23.96 -35.12
CA LEU A 408 -3.63 -23.51 -33.76
C LEU A 408 -2.65 -22.43 -33.30
N LEU A 409 -1.35 -22.65 -33.47
CA LEU A 409 -0.31 -21.69 -33.08
C LEU A 409 -0.52 -20.34 -33.78
N HIS A 410 -0.72 -20.36 -35.10
CA HIS A 410 -1.03 -19.15 -35.87
C HIS A 410 -2.32 -18.45 -35.40
N SER A 411 -3.35 -19.22 -35.05
CA SER A 411 -4.60 -18.67 -34.50
C SER A 411 -4.37 -18.00 -33.15
N VAL A 412 -3.55 -18.59 -32.28
CA VAL A 412 -3.19 -18.00 -30.99
C VAL A 412 -2.41 -16.71 -31.19
N GLU A 413 -1.34 -16.72 -31.98
CA GLU A 413 -0.52 -15.53 -32.28
C GLU A 413 -1.39 -14.37 -32.78
N THR A 414 -2.25 -14.64 -33.76
CA THR A 414 -3.13 -13.62 -34.36
C THR A 414 -4.07 -12.98 -33.33
N ASN A 415 -4.51 -13.72 -32.31
CA ASN A 415 -5.46 -13.23 -31.31
C ASN A 415 -4.81 -12.64 -30.05
N VAL A 416 -3.54 -12.98 -29.78
CA VAL A 416 -2.88 -12.71 -28.49
C VAL A 416 -1.68 -11.77 -28.63
N ALA A 417 -0.90 -11.85 -29.72
CA ALA A 417 0.40 -11.16 -29.83
C ALA A 417 0.32 -9.64 -29.77
N TRP A 418 -0.78 -9.05 -30.27
CA TRP A 418 -0.98 -7.60 -30.30
C TRP A 418 -1.13 -6.98 -28.89
N LEU A 419 -1.46 -7.77 -27.87
CA LEU A 419 -1.55 -7.33 -26.47
C LEU A 419 -0.19 -7.28 -25.76
N GLN A 420 0.81 -8.01 -26.27
CA GLN A 420 2.14 -8.10 -25.66
C GLN A 420 2.80 -6.75 -25.38
N PRO A 421 2.87 -5.79 -26.33
CA PRO A 421 3.49 -4.50 -26.08
C PRO A 421 2.63 -3.57 -25.19
N LEU A 422 1.40 -3.95 -24.87
CA LEU A 422 0.45 -3.13 -24.11
C LEU A 422 0.34 -3.54 -22.65
N MET A 423 0.92 -4.68 -22.24
CA MET A 423 0.78 -5.25 -20.90
C MET A 423 2.13 -5.29 -20.17
N THR A 424 2.10 -5.23 -18.84
CA THR A 424 3.27 -5.59 -18.03
C THR A 424 3.65 -7.05 -18.29
N SER A 425 4.92 -7.39 -18.04
CA SER A 425 5.42 -8.77 -18.24
C SER A 425 4.59 -9.79 -17.44
N ASP A 426 4.29 -9.47 -16.19
CA ASP A 426 3.55 -10.37 -15.29
C ASP A 426 2.09 -10.55 -15.72
N ASN A 427 1.45 -9.47 -16.18
CA ASN A 427 0.10 -9.53 -16.74
C ASN A 427 0.07 -10.36 -18.02
N TYR A 428 0.99 -10.13 -18.95
CA TYR A 428 1.05 -10.87 -20.21
C TYR A 428 1.34 -12.35 -19.98
N ASP A 429 2.28 -12.68 -19.08
CA ASP A 429 2.57 -14.06 -18.72
C ASP A 429 1.34 -14.74 -18.11
N THR A 430 0.55 -14.04 -17.29
CA THR A 430 -0.66 -14.61 -16.65
C THR A 430 -1.74 -14.86 -17.68
N PHE A 431 -1.91 -13.92 -18.59
CA PHE A 431 -2.80 -14.03 -19.72
C PHE A 431 -2.46 -15.22 -20.63
N VAL A 432 -1.20 -15.37 -21.06
CA VAL A 432 -0.73 -16.51 -21.86
C VAL A 432 -0.95 -17.83 -21.11
N HIS A 433 -0.65 -17.87 -19.82
CA HIS A 433 -0.84 -19.07 -18.99
C HIS A 433 -2.30 -19.52 -18.91
N LEU A 434 -3.26 -18.60 -18.89
CA LEU A 434 -4.70 -18.91 -18.91
C LEU A 434 -5.17 -19.37 -20.30
N ILE A 435 -4.63 -18.80 -21.38
CA ILE A 435 -4.88 -19.28 -22.75
C ILE A 435 -4.37 -20.72 -22.91
N VAL A 436 -3.17 -21.02 -22.42
CA VAL A 436 -2.61 -22.37 -22.43
C VAL A 436 -3.49 -23.34 -21.66
N ASP A 437 -3.97 -22.97 -20.46
CA ASP A 437 -4.87 -23.83 -19.69
C ASP A 437 -6.17 -24.14 -20.45
N PHE A 438 -6.76 -23.14 -21.10
CA PHE A 438 -7.95 -23.33 -21.94
C PHE A 438 -7.69 -24.33 -23.07
N ILE A 439 -6.57 -24.16 -23.78
CA ILE A 439 -6.17 -25.02 -24.90
C ILE A 439 -5.93 -26.44 -24.43
N VAL A 440 -5.07 -26.64 -23.41
CA VAL A 440 -4.68 -27.98 -22.95
C VAL A 440 -5.88 -28.73 -22.37
N LYS A 441 -6.74 -28.07 -21.59
CA LYS A 441 -7.98 -28.70 -21.07
C LYS A 441 -8.88 -29.18 -22.22
N ARG A 442 -9.02 -28.40 -23.29
CA ARG A 442 -9.83 -28.78 -24.45
C ARG A 442 -9.18 -29.93 -25.22
N LEU A 443 -7.87 -29.86 -25.45
CA LEU A 443 -7.12 -30.90 -26.14
C LEU A 443 -7.16 -32.23 -25.38
N GLU A 444 -7.00 -32.21 -24.06
CA GLU A 444 -7.07 -33.43 -23.24
C GLU A 444 -8.41 -34.15 -23.41
N VAL A 445 -9.52 -33.40 -23.37
CA VAL A 445 -10.88 -33.95 -23.60
C VAL A 445 -10.99 -34.56 -24.99
N ILE A 446 -10.45 -33.89 -26.01
CA ILE A 446 -10.46 -34.38 -27.40
C ILE A 446 -9.63 -35.65 -27.53
N MET A 447 -8.40 -35.67 -27.00
CA MET A 447 -7.50 -36.84 -27.07
C MET A 447 -8.08 -38.04 -26.35
N MET A 448 -8.78 -37.84 -25.23
CA MET A 448 -9.47 -38.90 -24.49
C MET A 448 -10.67 -39.53 -25.21
N GLN A 449 -11.09 -38.97 -26.36
CA GLN A 449 -12.15 -39.51 -27.21
C GLN A 449 -11.61 -40.21 -28.46
N LYS A 450 -10.30 -40.16 -28.70
CA LYS A 450 -9.66 -40.72 -29.89
C LYS A 450 -9.25 -42.18 -29.73
N ARG A 451 -8.78 -42.74 -30.83
CA ARG A 451 -8.08 -44.03 -30.93
C ARG A 451 -6.71 -43.79 -31.53
N PHE A 452 -5.73 -44.58 -31.10
CA PHE A 452 -4.33 -44.38 -31.46
C PHE A 452 -3.71 -45.68 -31.96
N SER A 453 -2.93 -45.55 -33.02
CA SER A 453 -1.86 -46.49 -33.40
C SER A 453 -0.54 -46.12 -32.68
N GLN A 454 0.49 -46.97 -32.77
CA GLN A 454 1.84 -46.62 -32.27
C GLN A 454 2.37 -45.33 -32.93
N LEU A 455 2.23 -45.20 -34.27
CA LEU A 455 2.61 -44.00 -35.00
C LEU A 455 1.78 -42.77 -34.60
N GLY A 456 0.51 -42.99 -34.23
CA GLY A 456 -0.33 -41.97 -33.63
C GLY A 456 0.17 -41.49 -32.26
N GLY A 457 0.69 -42.40 -31.43
CA GLY A 457 1.38 -42.03 -30.18
C GLY A 457 2.58 -41.13 -30.44
N LEU A 458 3.39 -41.45 -31.45
CA LEU A 458 4.56 -40.66 -31.84
C LEU A 458 4.15 -39.29 -32.40
N GLN A 459 3.07 -39.25 -33.18
CA GLN A 459 2.48 -38.00 -33.68
C GLN A 459 2.05 -37.10 -32.52
N LEU A 460 1.33 -37.63 -31.52
CA LEU A 460 0.88 -36.83 -30.37
C LEU A 460 2.06 -36.31 -29.54
N ASP A 461 3.12 -37.10 -29.36
CA ASP A 461 4.34 -36.64 -28.70
C ASP A 461 4.99 -35.48 -29.45
N ARG A 462 5.10 -35.58 -30.78
CA ARG A 462 5.62 -34.49 -31.61
C ARG A 462 4.75 -33.23 -31.51
N ASP A 463 3.43 -33.39 -31.58
CA ASP A 463 2.47 -32.30 -31.47
C ASP A 463 2.57 -31.60 -30.11
N ALA A 464 2.62 -32.37 -29.01
CA ALA A 464 2.76 -31.84 -27.66
C ALA A 464 4.10 -31.10 -27.47
N ARG A 465 5.20 -31.62 -28.00
CA ARG A 465 6.51 -30.94 -27.96
C ARG A 465 6.50 -29.63 -28.75
N ALA A 466 5.87 -29.60 -29.92
CA ALA A 466 5.74 -28.39 -30.72
C ALA A 466 4.95 -27.31 -29.98
N LEU A 467 3.83 -27.67 -29.34
CA LEU A 467 3.06 -26.76 -28.49
C LEU A 467 3.88 -26.23 -27.32
N VAL A 468 4.54 -27.11 -26.56
CA VAL A 468 5.39 -26.69 -25.42
C VAL A 468 6.48 -25.74 -25.88
N SER A 469 7.18 -26.07 -26.96
CA SER A 469 8.26 -25.24 -27.51
C SER A 469 7.76 -23.84 -27.89
N HIS A 470 6.61 -23.75 -28.53
CA HIS A 470 6.06 -22.47 -28.96
C HIS A 470 5.62 -21.60 -27.78
N PHE A 471 4.80 -22.15 -26.88
CA PHE A 471 4.32 -21.40 -25.72
C PHE A 471 5.44 -21.03 -24.75
N SER A 472 6.53 -21.80 -24.69
CA SER A 472 7.73 -21.43 -23.92
C SER A 472 8.43 -20.17 -24.44
N VAL A 473 8.25 -19.77 -25.69
CA VAL A 473 8.82 -18.52 -26.25
C VAL A 473 7.89 -17.33 -26.01
N MET A 474 6.59 -17.57 -25.85
CA MET A 474 5.59 -16.52 -25.66
C MET A 474 5.55 -15.93 -24.24
N THR A 475 6.14 -16.61 -23.25
CA THR A 475 6.08 -16.19 -21.84
C THR A 475 7.43 -16.39 -21.16
N GLN A 476 7.74 -15.58 -20.15
CA GLN A 476 8.96 -15.75 -19.34
C GLN A 476 8.81 -16.88 -18.31
N ARG A 477 7.58 -17.29 -17.99
CA ARG A 477 7.30 -18.37 -17.03
C ARG A 477 7.22 -19.72 -17.73
N THR A 478 7.62 -20.77 -17.01
CA THR A 478 7.57 -22.14 -17.54
C THR A 478 6.12 -22.59 -17.78
N VAL A 479 5.87 -23.17 -18.96
CA VAL A 479 4.58 -23.78 -19.32
C VAL A 479 4.57 -25.30 -19.18
N ARG A 480 5.72 -25.94 -18.88
CA ARG A 480 5.87 -27.40 -18.91
C ARG A 480 4.86 -28.12 -18.03
N ASP A 481 4.62 -27.61 -16.82
CA ASP A 481 3.67 -28.19 -15.88
C ASP A 481 2.23 -28.20 -16.41
N LYS A 482 1.85 -27.20 -17.22
CA LYS A 482 0.51 -27.13 -17.83
C LYS A 482 0.30 -28.24 -18.87
N PHE A 483 1.35 -28.61 -19.58
CA PHE A 483 1.34 -29.69 -20.57
C PHE A 483 1.64 -31.08 -19.98
N ALA A 484 1.88 -31.18 -18.67
CA ALA A 484 2.34 -32.43 -18.04
C ALA A 484 1.38 -33.60 -18.27
N ARG A 485 0.06 -33.39 -18.18
CA ARG A 485 -0.92 -34.45 -18.43
C ARG A 485 -0.93 -34.90 -19.89
N LEU A 486 -0.87 -33.97 -20.85
CA LEU A 486 -0.85 -34.27 -22.28
C LEU A 486 0.44 -35.03 -22.68
N THR A 487 1.59 -34.61 -22.15
CA THR A 487 2.89 -35.27 -22.38
C THR A 487 2.97 -36.64 -21.71
N GLN A 488 2.38 -36.79 -20.51
CA GLN A 488 2.19 -38.10 -19.87
C GLN A 488 1.31 -39.04 -20.69
N MET A 489 0.21 -38.53 -21.25
CA MET A 489 -0.62 -39.31 -22.18
C MET A 489 0.18 -39.75 -23.40
N ALA A 490 0.94 -38.84 -24.02
CA ALA A 490 1.80 -39.17 -25.16
C ALA A 490 2.86 -40.23 -24.81
N THR A 491 3.43 -40.17 -23.59
CA THR A 491 4.38 -41.19 -23.10
C THR A 491 3.72 -42.57 -23.04
N ILE A 492 2.52 -42.67 -22.45
CA ILE A 492 1.77 -43.94 -22.36
C ILE A 492 1.41 -44.47 -23.75
N LEU A 493 0.98 -43.59 -24.66
CA LEU A 493 0.57 -43.96 -26.00
C LEU A 493 1.74 -44.38 -26.90
N ASN A 494 2.98 -44.10 -26.49
CA ASN A 494 4.20 -44.51 -27.18
C ASN A 494 4.81 -45.83 -26.68
N LEU A 495 4.23 -46.46 -25.65
CA LEU A 495 4.71 -47.76 -25.18
C LEU A 495 4.54 -48.82 -26.27
N GLU A 496 5.51 -49.74 -26.42
CA GLU A 496 5.38 -50.86 -27.35
C GLU A 496 4.48 -51.95 -26.76
N LYS A 497 4.50 -52.09 -25.43
CA LYS A 497 3.70 -53.08 -24.70
C LYS A 497 3.08 -52.50 -23.44
N VAL A 498 1.89 -52.99 -23.11
CA VAL A 498 1.14 -52.59 -21.91
C VAL A 498 1.96 -52.72 -20.61
N SER A 499 2.86 -53.70 -20.51
CA SER A 499 3.68 -53.94 -19.31
C SER A 499 4.75 -52.88 -19.06
N GLU A 500 5.20 -52.16 -20.10
CA GLU A 500 6.28 -51.15 -20.00
C GLU A 500 5.87 -49.95 -19.14
N ILE A 501 4.57 -49.75 -18.91
CA ILE A 501 4.12 -48.71 -17.97
C ILE A 501 4.69 -48.92 -16.56
N LEU A 502 4.99 -50.17 -16.17
CA LEU A 502 5.58 -50.48 -14.87
C LEU A 502 7.03 -50.00 -14.74
N ASP A 503 7.72 -49.75 -15.86
CA ASP A 503 9.08 -49.19 -15.86
C ASP A 503 9.07 -47.69 -15.56
N PHE A 504 7.92 -47.04 -15.69
CA PHE A 504 7.73 -45.62 -15.44
C PHE A 504 6.80 -45.33 -14.26
N TRP A 505 6.22 -46.33 -13.60
CA TRP A 505 5.15 -46.17 -12.60
C TRP A 505 5.56 -46.60 -11.18
N GLY A 506 4.99 -45.97 -10.16
CA GLY A 506 5.27 -46.28 -8.76
C GLY A 506 6.72 -45.99 -8.38
N GLU A 507 7.39 -46.95 -7.74
CA GLU A 507 8.80 -46.82 -7.31
C GLU A 507 9.77 -46.63 -8.50
N ASN A 508 9.36 -47.03 -9.71
CA ASN A 508 10.17 -46.93 -10.92
C ASN A 508 9.97 -45.59 -11.67
N SER A 509 9.15 -44.66 -11.17
CA SER A 509 8.88 -43.40 -11.88
C SER A 509 10.09 -42.47 -12.01
N GLY A 510 11.17 -42.75 -11.27
CA GLY A 510 12.37 -41.92 -11.26
C GLY A 510 12.03 -40.46 -10.90
N PRO A 511 12.52 -39.47 -11.65
CA PRO A 511 12.23 -38.06 -11.40
C PRO A 511 10.81 -37.63 -11.84
N MET A 512 10.07 -38.48 -12.54
CA MET A 512 8.78 -38.14 -13.12
C MET A 512 7.68 -38.20 -12.05
N THR A 513 7.00 -37.07 -11.84
CA THR A 513 5.82 -36.99 -10.99
C THR A 513 4.55 -37.16 -11.82
N TRP A 514 3.88 -38.30 -11.70
CA TRP A 514 2.63 -38.56 -12.42
C TRP A 514 1.49 -37.62 -11.96
N ARG A 515 0.78 -37.05 -12.93
CA ARG A 515 -0.41 -36.21 -12.76
C ARG A 515 -1.69 -36.94 -13.16
N LEU A 516 -1.56 -38.12 -13.75
CA LEU A 516 -2.65 -39.03 -14.10
C LEU A 516 -2.87 -40.01 -12.95
N THR A 517 -4.13 -40.30 -12.62
CA THR A 517 -4.50 -41.36 -11.67
C THR A 517 -4.35 -42.76 -12.30
N PRO A 518 -4.26 -43.84 -11.50
CA PRO A 518 -4.24 -45.20 -12.04
C PRO A 518 -5.41 -45.52 -12.99
N ALA A 519 -6.59 -44.96 -12.73
CA ALA A 519 -7.77 -45.12 -13.58
C ALA A 519 -7.61 -44.39 -14.92
N GLU A 520 -7.05 -43.17 -14.90
CA GLU A 520 -6.75 -42.41 -16.10
C GLU A 520 -5.66 -43.09 -16.94
N VAL A 521 -4.61 -43.63 -16.32
CA VAL A 521 -3.58 -44.39 -17.06
C VAL A 521 -4.17 -45.61 -17.75
N ARG A 522 -5.00 -46.41 -17.07
CA ARG A 522 -5.71 -47.53 -17.73
C ARG A 522 -6.58 -47.05 -18.88
N ARG A 523 -7.26 -45.92 -18.70
CA ARG A 523 -8.09 -45.32 -19.76
C ARG A 523 -7.26 -44.90 -20.97
N VAL A 524 -6.10 -44.26 -20.75
CA VAL A 524 -5.18 -43.82 -21.81
C VAL A 524 -4.57 -45.03 -22.54
N LEU A 525 -4.14 -46.07 -21.82
CA LEU A 525 -3.71 -47.34 -22.40
C LEU A 525 -4.81 -47.94 -23.29
N GLY A 526 -6.08 -47.85 -22.85
CA GLY A 526 -7.24 -48.33 -23.61
C GLY A 526 -7.56 -47.52 -24.87
N LEU A 527 -6.89 -46.40 -25.13
CA LEU A 527 -7.03 -45.66 -26.38
C LEU A 527 -6.18 -46.28 -27.52
N ARG A 528 -5.19 -47.11 -27.19
CA ARG A 528 -4.38 -47.86 -28.17
C ARG A 528 -5.16 -49.03 -28.75
N VAL A 529 -5.29 -49.07 -30.08
CA VAL A 529 -6.13 -50.06 -30.77
C VAL A 529 -5.58 -51.48 -30.72
N ASP A 530 -4.27 -51.62 -30.53
CA ASP A 530 -3.54 -52.89 -30.47
C ASP A 530 -3.40 -53.43 -29.03
N PHE A 531 -3.70 -52.63 -28.02
CA PHE A 531 -3.63 -53.05 -26.62
C PHE A 531 -4.90 -53.78 -26.18
N LYS A 532 -4.74 -55.02 -25.72
CA LYS A 532 -5.85 -55.87 -25.30
C LYS A 532 -6.40 -55.43 -23.94
N PRO A 533 -7.75 -55.31 -23.77
CA PRO A 533 -8.37 -54.93 -22.50
C PRO A 533 -7.95 -55.80 -21.31
N GLU A 534 -7.75 -57.11 -21.53
CA GLU A 534 -7.34 -58.06 -20.49
C GLU A 534 -5.91 -57.76 -20.00
N ALA A 535 -5.01 -57.38 -20.92
CA ALA A 535 -3.64 -57.01 -20.58
C ALA A 535 -3.62 -55.71 -19.75
N ILE A 536 -4.47 -54.74 -20.07
CA ILE A 536 -4.58 -53.47 -19.33
C ILE A 536 -5.15 -53.72 -17.92
N ALA A 537 -6.17 -54.57 -17.81
CA ALA A 537 -6.77 -54.93 -16.52
C ALA A 537 -5.78 -55.69 -15.60
N ALA A 538 -4.85 -56.45 -16.19
CA ALA A 538 -3.83 -57.20 -15.45
C ALA A 538 -2.71 -56.32 -14.86
N VAL A 539 -2.55 -55.07 -15.31
CA VAL A 539 -1.51 -54.16 -14.79
C VAL A 539 -1.86 -53.67 -13.38
N LYS A 540 -0.92 -53.89 -12.46
CA LYS A 540 -0.98 -53.40 -11.08
C LYS A 540 -0.32 -52.02 -10.99
N LEU A 541 -1.12 -50.99 -11.25
CA LEU A 541 -0.80 -49.57 -11.07
C LEU A 541 -1.15 -49.11 -9.66
#